data_AF-A0A2V9T7Y0-F1
#
_entry.id   AF-A0A2V9T7Y0-F1
#
_cell.length_a   1.000
_cell.length_b   1.000
_cell.length_c   1.000
_cell.angle_alpha   90.00
_cell.angle_beta   90.00
_cell.angle_gamma   90.00
#
_symmetry.space_group_name_H-M   'P 1'
#
loop_
_entity.id
_entity.type
_entity.pdbx_description
1 polymer ?
#
loop_
_entity_poly.entity_id
_entity_poly.type
_entity_poly.pdbx_seq_one_letter_code
_entity_poly.pdbx_strand_id
1 'polypeptide(L)'
;MNESSPKLLDLQSALAEMQRLREENVRLRCLLQEHGIQIPAVQSTTGILVRTNAVPSAHIPVLKAEQRIALFRNLFRGRDDVYAVRWENADGRSGYMPKADRDWKAYLRANDEDRKKVDRQTRKFRPLNDEVVRGH
;
A
#
# COMPACT_ATOMS: atom_id res chain seq x y z
N MET A 1 -12.08 59.11 12.35
CA MET A 1 -11.99 58.89 10.89
C MET A 1 -10.98 57.77 10.67
N ASN A 2 -11.51 56.59 10.38
CA ASN A 2 -10.91 55.41 9.76
C ASN A 2 -9.58 54.88 10.31
N GLU A 3 -9.68 54.13 11.41
CA GLU A 3 -8.77 53.01 11.73
C GLU A 3 -8.91 51.95 10.62
N SER A 4 -8.20 52.15 9.52
CA SER A 4 -8.14 51.18 8.41
C SER A 4 -7.46 49.92 8.95
N SER A 5 -8.27 48.95 9.35
CA SER A 5 -7.84 47.76 10.08
C SER A 5 -6.79 47.01 9.26
N PRO A 6 -5.62 46.65 9.84
CA PRO A 6 -4.49 46.05 9.10
C PRO A 6 -4.86 44.74 8.38
N LYS A 7 -5.90 44.04 8.87
CA LYS A 7 -6.46 42.83 8.24
C LYS A 7 -7.14 43.08 6.88
N LEU A 8 -7.65 44.29 6.63
CA LEU A 8 -8.38 44.60 5.40
C LEU A 8 -7.41 44.79 4.21
N LEU A 9 -6.26 45.41 4.46
CA LEU A 9 -5.17 45.58 3.50
C LEU A 9 -4.55 44.22 3.11
N ASP A 10 -4.38 43.32 4.08
CA ASP A 10 -3.86 41.97 3.84
C ASP A 10 -4.80 41.14 2.96
N LEU A 11 -6.12 41.22 3.21
CA LEU A 11 -7.12 40.55 2.38
C LEU A 11 -7.16 41.10 0.94
N GLN A 12 -7.10 42.42 0.77
CA GLN A 12 -7.09 43.04 -0.56
C GLN A 12 -5.84 42.66 -1.36
N SER A 13 -4.68 42.65 -0.71
CA SER A 13 -3.43 42.19 -1.31
C SER A 13 -3.51 40.71 -1.73
N ALA A 14 -4.02 39.85 -0.85
CA ALA A 14 -4.20 38.43 -1.14
C ALA A 14 -5.16 38.18 -2.32
N LEU A 15 -6.25 38.94 -2.42
CA LEU A 15 -7.19 38.84 -3.53
C LEU A 15 -6.55 39.28 -4.87
N ALA A 16 -5.78 40.37 -4.87
CA ALA A 16 -5.06 40.82 -6.04
C ALA A 16 -4.03 39.78 -6.52
N GLU A 17 -3.34 39.12 -5.58
CA GLU A 17 -2.39 38.06 -5.90
C GLU A 17 -3.08 36.80 -6.43
N MET A 18 -4.22 36.41 -5.86
CA MET A 18 -5.03 35.31 -6.42
C MET A 18 -5.49 35.61 -7.85
N GLN A 19 -5.86 36.85 -8.14
CA GLN A 19 -6.25 37.25 -9.49
C GLN A 19 -5.08 37.14 -10.47
N ARG A 20 -3.91 37.71 -10.11
CA ARG A 20 -2.67 37.61 -10.90
C ARG A 20 -2.31 36.15 -11.21
N LEU A 21 -2.31 35.28 -10.18
CA LEU A 21 -1.98 33.87 -10.33
C LEU A 21 -2.98 33.12 -11.23
N ARG A 22 -4.26 33.50 -11.20
CA ARG A 22 -5.28 32.92 -12.08
C ARG A 22 -5.09 33.33 -13.53
N GLU A 23 -4.80 34.60 -13.79
CA GLU A 23 -4.52 35.11 -15.14
C GLU A 23 -3.28 34.42 -15.74
N GLU A 24 -2.21 34.30 -14.96
CA GLU A 24 -0.99 33.60 -15.40
C GLU A 24 -1.24 32.10 -15.66
N ASN A 25 -2.02 31.43 -14.80
CA ASN A 25 -2.41 30.03 -15.03
C ASN A 25 -3.20 29.86 -16.34
N VAL A 26 -4.09 30.80 -16.68
CA VAL A 26 -4.81 30.77 -17.96
C VAL A 26 -3.83 30.91 -19.13
N ARG A 27 -2.91 31.88 -19.06
CA ARG A 27 -1.88 32.09 -20.09
C ARG A 27 -1.01 30.86 -20.32
N LEU A 28 -0.50 30.26 -19.25
CA LEU A 28 0.35 29.07 -19.32
C LEU A 28 -0.40 27.87 -19.88
N ARG A 29 -1.66 27.69 -19.50
CA ARG A 29 -2.52 26.62 -20.04
C ARG A 29 -2.75 26.78 -21.54
N CYS A 30 -3.01 28.00 -22.02
CA CYS A 30 -3.13 28.27 -23.46
C CYS A 30 -1.83 27.93 -24.20
N LEU A 31 -0.68 28.38 -23.69
CA LEU A 31 0.62 28.11 -24.30
C LEU A 31 0.91 26.60 -24.39
N LEU A 32 0.62 25.86 -23.32
CA LEU A 32 0.81 24.40 -23.30
C LEU A 32 -0.12 23.68 -24.29
N GLN A 33 -1.36 24.16 -24.44
CA GLN A 33 -2.30 23.65 -25.45
C GLN A 33 -1.83 23.93 -26.87
N GLU A 34 -1.31 25.12 -27.15
CA GLU A 34 -0.71 25.48 -28.46
C GLU A 34 0.46 24.55 -28.81
N HIS A 35 1.26 24.16 -27.83
CA HIS A 35 2.37 23.22 -28.00
C HIS A 35 1.98 21.74 -27.90
N GLY A 36 0.69 21.42 -27.81
CA GLY A 36 0.19 20.03 -27.77
C GLY A 36 0.55 19.25 -26.50
N ILE A 37 0.95 19.94 -25.43
CA ILE A 37 1.28 19.34 -24.13
C ILE A 37 -0.01 19.20 -23.33
N GLN A 38 -0.52 17.97 -23.23
CA GLN A 38 -1.73 17.69 -22.46
C GLN A 38 -1.46 17.84 -20.96
N ILE A 39 -2.11 18.82 -20.33
CA ILE A 39 -2.19 18.93 -18.87
C ILE A 39 -3.45 18.17 -18.43
N PRO A 40 -3.34 17.17 -17.54
CA PRO A 40 -4.51 16.57 -16.91
C PRO A 40 -5.33 17.69 -16.27
N ALA A 41 -6.59 17.85 -16.68
CA ALA A 41 -7.48 18.81 -16.04
C ALA A 41 -7.51 18.46 -14.55
N VAL A 42 -6.94 19.32 -13.72
CA VAL A 42 -7.16 19.30 -12.28
C VAL A 42 -8.64 19.62 -12.15
N GLN A 43 -9.47 18.57 -12.15
CA GLN A 43 -10.85 18.63 -11.69
C GLN A 43 -10.81 19.49 -10.43
N SER A 44 -11.68 20.48 -10.33
CA SER A 44 -11.82 21.33 -9.15
C SER A 44 -11.79 20.45 -7.90
N THR A 45 -10.60 20.27 -7.33
CA THR A 45 -10.34 19.55 -6.11
C THR A 45 -10.67 20.52 -5.01
N THR A 46 -11.97 20.70 -4.79
CA THR A 46 -12.45 20.76 -3.42
C THR A 46 -12.20 19.37 -2.84
N GLY A 47 -10.95 19.10 -2.46
CA GLY A 47 -10.48 17.79 -2.03
C GLY A 47 -9.06 17.45 -2.46
N ILE A 48 -8.08 18.33 -2.18
CA ILE A 48 -6.71 17.84 -1.98
C ILE A 48 -6.77 17.01 -0.70
N LEU A 49 -6.76 15.68 -0.78
CA LEU A 49 -6.59 14.87 0.42
C LEU A 49 -5.10 14.63 0.65
N VAL A 50 -4.49 15.66 1.23
CA VAL A 50 -3.42 15.49 2.21
C VAL A 50 -3.94 14.43 3.21
N ARG A 51 -3.42 13.21 3.15
CA ARG A 51 -3.75 12.16 4.12
C ARG A 51 -3.04 12.48 5.44
N THR A 52 -3.54 13.47 6.16
CA THR A 52 -3.20 13.72 7.56
C THR A 52 -4.46 13.49 8.38
N ASN A 53 -4.52 12.32 9.02
CA ASN A 53 -5.29 11.96 10.20
C ASN A 53 -6.57 12.78 10.50
N ALA A 54 -7.72 12.32 10.01
CA ALA A 54 -8.96 12.21 10.77
C ALA A 54 -9.99 11.45 9.92
N VAL A 55 -10.52 10.36 10.48
CA VAL A 55 -11.50 9.47 9.85
C VAL A 55 -12.83 10.19 9.68
N PRO A 56 -13.43 10.14 8.48
CA PRO A 56 -14.72 9.46 8.35
C PRO A 56 -14.58 8.33 7.33
N SER A 57 -14.99 7.14 7.74
CA SER A 57 -14.87 5.85 7.04
C SER A 57 -14.97 5.99 5.53
N ALA A 58 -13.83 5.92 4.84
CA ALA A 58 -13.80 5.85 3.39
C ALA A 58 -14.62 4.63 2.97
N HIS A 59 -15.61 4.84 2.11
CA HIS A 59 -16.16 3.78 1.28
C HIS A 59 -15.05 3.32 0.32
N ILE A 60 -14.08 2.56 0.86
CA ILE A 60 -13.37 1.58 0.08
C ILE A 60 -14.50 0.68 -0.43
N PRO A 61 -14.72 0.55 -1.76
CA PRO A 61 -15.68 -0.42 -2.25
C PRO A 61 -15.32 -1.74 -1.57
N VAL A 62 -16.26 -2.31 -0.81
CA VAL A 62 -16.02 -3.53 -0.05
C VAL A 62 -15.76 -4.61 -1.09
N LEU A 63 -14.48 -4.81 -1.41
CA LEU A 63 -14.04 -5.79 -2.36
C LEU A 63 -14.46 -7.15 -1.81
N LYS A 64 -15.07 -7.97 -2.66
CA LYS A 64 -15.36 -9.36 -2.33
C LYS A 64 -14.04 -10.04 -1.94
N ALA A 65 -14.10 -11.05 -1.09
CA ALA A 65 -12.91 -11.78 -0.61
C ALA A 65 -11.96 -12.16 -1.76
N GLU A 66 -12.50 -12.70 -2.87
CA GLU A 66 -11.71 -13.06 -4.05
C GLU A 66 -11.00 -11.88 -4.70
N GLN A 67 -11.64 -10.70 -4.76
CA GLN A 67 -11.03 -9.50 -5.33
C GLN A 67 -9.89 -8.97 -4.45
N ARG A 68 -10.03 -9.09 -3.12
CA ARG A 68 -8.96 -8.76 -2.18
C ARG A 68 -7.78 -9.71 -2.31
N ILE A 69 -8.04 -11.01 -2.44
CA ILE A 69 -7.02 -12.04 -2.62
C ILE A 69 -6.28 -11.82 -3.94
N ALA A 70 -7.00 -11.62 -5.04
CA ALA A 70 -6.41 -11.33 -6.34
C ALA A 70 -5.56 -10.05 -6.31
N LEU A 71 -6.05 -8.99 -5.67
CA LEU A 71 -5.28 -7.75 -5.50
C LEU A 71 -4.01 -7.99 -4.68
N PHE A 72 -4.11 -8.71 -3.56
CA PHE A 72 -2.95 -9.04 -2.71
C PHE A 72 -1.89 -9.82 -3.50
N ARG A 73 -2.29 -10.88 -4.20
CA ARG A 73 -1.38 -11.71 -5.01
C ARG A 73 -0.75 -10.93 -6.17
N ASN A 74 -1.44 -9.91 -6.68
CA ASN A 74 -0.92 -9.03 -7.74
C ASN A 74 0.12 -8.04 -7.22
N LEU A 75 -0.11 -7.46 -6.04
CA LEU A 75 0.78 -6.47 -5.42
C LEU A 75 2.02 -7.12 -4.80
N PHE A 76 1.84 -8.26 -4.12
CA PHE A 76 2.91 -8.97 -3.43
C PHE A 76 3.31 -10.19 -4.24
N ARG A 77 4.40 -10.05 -5.00
CA ARG A 77 5.01 -11.14 -5.77
C ARG A 77 6.13 -11.78 -4.97
N GLY A 78 6.18 -13.10 -4.99
CA GLY A 78 7.17 -13.89 -4.28
C GLY A 78 7.19 -15.32 -4.77
N ARG A 79 7.64 -16.24 -3.92
CA ARG A 79 7.57 -17.67 -4.21
C ARG A 79 6.14 -18.16 -4.04
N ASP A 80 5.57 -18.76 -5.09
CA ASP A 80 4.24 -19.37 -5.05
C ASP A 80 4.26 -20.81 -4.53
N ASP A 81 5.42 -21.44 -4.42
CA ASP A 81 5.60 -22.82 -3.98
C ASP A 81 5.73 -22.97 -2.45
N VAL A 82 5.79 -21.85 -1.71
CA VAL A 82 5.92 -21.83 -0.26
C VAL A 82 5.18 -20.64 0.35
N TYR A 83 4.49 -20.84 1.47
CA TYR A 83 3.93 -19.75 2.28
C TYR A 83 4.53 -19.73 3.69
N ALA A 84 4.39 -18.61 4.39
CA ALA A 84 4.91 -18.42 5.73
C ALA A 84 3.83 -18.66 6.80
N VAL A 85 4.19 -19.31 7.90
CA VAL A 85 3.35 -19.47 9.09
C VAL A 85 3.93 -18.63 10.21
N ARG A 86 3.07 -17.83 10.85
CA ARG A 86 3.43 -17.10 12.06
C ARG A 86 3.52 -18.07 13.23
N TRP A 87 4.61 -18.00 13.99
CA TRP A 87 4.75 -18.69 15.26
C TRP A 87 4.91 -17.70 16.38
N GLU A 88 4.47 -18.09 17.56
CA GLU A 88 4.54 -17.31 18.78
C GLU A 88 4.81 -18.27 19.94
N ASN A 89 5.87 -17.98 20.70
CA ASN A 89 6.24 -18.73 21.89
C ASN A 89 5.58 -18.09 23.12
N ALA A 90 5.39 -18.89 24.17
CA ALA A 90 4.89 -18.41 25.46
C ALA A 90 5.78 -17.30 26.06
N ASP A 91 7.08 -17.29 25.74
CA ASP A 91 8.04 -16.26 26.15
C ASP A 91 7.83 -14.89 25.45
N GLY A 92 6.80 -14.74 24.62
CA GLY A 92 6.49 -13.52 23.85
C GLY A 92 7.32 -13.34 22.57
N ARG A 93 8.25 -14.26 22.27
CA ARG A 93 8.97 -14.27 20.99
C ARG A 93 8.02 -14.69 19.87
N SER A 94 8.05 -13.98 18.75
CA SER A 94 7.27 -14.35 17.57
C SER A 94 8.08 -14.18 16.29
N GLY A 95 7.65 -14.86 15.23
CA GLY A 95 8.31 -14.78 13.94
C GLY A 95 7.51 -15.49 12.85
N TYR A 96 8.13 -15.61 11.68
CA TYR A 96 7.58 -16.34 10.54
C TYR A 96 8.51 -17.48 10.16
N MET A 97 7.95 -18.62 9.80
CA MET A 97 8.70 -19.75 9.25
C MET A 97 8.01 -20.29 7.98
N PRO A 98 8.74 -20.83 7.00
CA PRO A 98 8.12 -21.48 5.85
C PRO A 98 7.28 -22.69 6.28
N LYS A 99 6.06 -22.83 5.75
CA LYS A 99 5.28 -24.06 5.92
C LYS A 99 5.96 -25.18 5.16
N ALA A 100 6.43 -26.18 5.90
CA ALA A 100 6.99 -27.39 5.33
C ALA A 100 6.44 -28.62 6.07
N ASP A 101 6.12 -29.65 5.30
CA ASP A 101 5.78 -30.96 5.82
C ASP A 101 7.05 -31.81 5.90
N ARG A 102 7.32 -32.35 7.09
CA ARG A 102 8.49 -33.21 7.33
C ARG A 102 8.26 -34.59 6.71
N ASP A 103 9.25 -35.08 5.98
CA ASP A 103 9.29 -36.49 5.57
C ASP A 103 9.70 -37.36 6.77
N TRP A 104 8.70 -37.86 7.50
CA TRP A 104 8.93 -38.67 8.69
C TRP A 104 9.69 -39.97 8.39
N LYS A 105 9.51 -40.54 7.18
CA LYS A 105 10.18 -41.78 6.80
C LYS A 105 11.67 -41.53 6.59
N ALA A 106 12.02 -40.46 5.88
CA ALA A 106 13.42 -40.08 5.69
C ALA A 106 14.08 -39.67 7.01
N TYR A 107 13.36 -38.91 7.85
CA TYR A 107 13.85 -38.44 9.14
C TYR A 107 14.18 -39.60 10.10
N LEU A 108 13.28 -40.58 10.22
CA LEU A 108 13.47 -41.72 11.14
C LEU A 108 14.54 -42.71 10.66
N ARG A 109 14.81 -42.78 9.35
CA ARG A 109 15.89 -43.63 8.80
C ARG A 109 17.28 -43.02 9.02
N ALA A 110 17.36 -41.71 9.19
CA ALA A 110 18.63 -41.01 9.36
C ALA A 110 19.19 -41.18 10.78
N ASN A 111 20.52 -41.24 10.88
CA ASN A 111 21.24 -41.14 12.15
C ASN A 111 20.97 -39.78 12.81
N ASP A 112 21.10 -39.73 14.13
CA ASP A 112 20.76 -38.54 14.94
C ASP A 112 21.54 -37.29 14.49
N GLU A 113 22.80 -37.45 14.10
CA GLU A 113 23.67 -36.36 13.61
C GLU A 113 23.18 -35.78 12.26
N ASP A 114 22.62 -36.64 11.39
CA ASP A 114 22.22 -36.28 10.03
C ASP A 114 20.75 -35.84 9.92
N ARG A 115 19.92 -36.12 10.93
CA ARG A 115 18.47 -35.83 10.92
C ARG A 115 18.13 -34.42 10.49
N LYS A 116 18.84 -33.41 10.98
CA LYS A 116 18.60 -32.00 10.62
C LYS A 116 18.90 -31.71 9.14
N LYS A 117 19.96 -32.31 8.61
CA LYS A 117 20.34 -32.18 7.19
C LYS A 117 19.31 -32.86 6.31
N VAL A 118 18.89 -34.08 6.67
CA VAL A 118 17.87 -34.85 5.95
C VAL A 118 16.52 -34.14 5.97
N ASP A 119 16.07 -33.63 7.12
CA ASP A 119 14.84 -32.85 7.24
C ASP A 119 14.86 -31.63 6.29
N ARG A 120 15.97 -30.89 6.27
CA ARG A 120 16.12 -29.72 5.41
C ARG A 120 16.02 -30.07 3.92
N GLN A 121 16.55 -31.22 3.51
CA GLN A 121 16.62 -31.67 2.11
C GLN A 121 15.33 -32.36 1.63
N THR A 122 14.60 -33.01 2.53
CA THR A 122 13.45 -33.87 2.19
C THR A 122 12.11 -33.24 2.50
N ARG A 123 12.07 -32.20 3.35
CA ARG A 123 10.84 -31.46 3.65
C ARG A 123 10.19 -30.92 2.39
N LYS A 124 8.87 -30.99 2.35
CA LYS A 124 8.06 -30.51 1.22
C LYS A 124 7.37 -29.21 1.60
N PHE A 125 7.62 -28.16 0.83
CA PHE A 125 6.92 -26.90 1.00
C PHE A 125 5.49 -27.00 0.45
N ARG A 126 4.61 -26.17 0.99
CA ARG A 126 3.21 -26.08 0.56
C ARG A 126 3.00 -24.79 -0.23
N PRO A 127 2.32 -24.84 -1.39
CA PRO A 127 2.14 -23.68 -2.23
C PRO A 127 1.26 -22.61 -1.58
N LEU A 128 1.50 -21.36 -1.95
CA LEU A 128 0.66 -20.22 -1.59
C LEU A 128 -0.57 -20.19 -2.51
N ASN A 129 -1.71 -20.66 -2.02
CA ASN A 129 -2.99 -20.62 -2.74
C ASN A 129 -3.95 -19.57 -2.12
N ASP A 130 -5.09 -19.36 -2.78
CA ASP A 130 -6.07 -18.34 -2.36
C ASP A 130 -6.69 -18.65 -0.99
N GLU A 131 -6.80 -19.94 -0.64
CA GLU A 131 -7.29 -20.38 0.66
C GLU A 131 -6.30 -20.03 1.78
N VAL A 132 -5.00 -20.22 1.55
CA VAL A 132 -3.94 -19.82 2.48
C VAL A 132 -3.93 -18.31 2.67
N VAL A 133 -4.07 -17.53 1.59
CA VAL A 133 -4.14 -16.06 1.68
C VAL A 133 -5.38 -15.61 2.46
N ARG A 134 -6.51 -16.31 2.31
CA ARG A 134 -7.74 -16.03 3.07
C ARG A 134 -7.59 -16.30 4.56
N GLY A 135 -6.79 -17.30 4.93
CA GLY A 135 -6.57 -17.72 6.32
C GLY A 135 -5.47 -16.95 7.06
N HIS A 136 -4.80 -15.99 6.42
CA HIS A 136 -3.81 -15.10 7.02
C HIS A 136 -4.44 -13.80 7.51
#